data_AF-A0A1U8D4B6-F1
#
_entry.id   AF-A0A1U8D4B6-F1
#
_cell.length_a   1.000
_cell.length_b   1.000
_cell.length_c   1.000
_cell.angle_alpha   90.00
_cell.angle_beta   90.00
_cell.angle_gamma   90.00
#
_symmetry.space_group_name_H-M   'P 1'
#
loop_
_entity.id
_entity.type
_entity.pdbx_description
1 polymer ?
#
loop_
_entity_poly.entity_id
_entity_poly.type
_entity_poly.pdbx_seq_one_letter_code
_entity_poly.pdbx_strand_id
1 'polypeptide(L)'
;MRIAEKLYTQGYISYPRTETNIFPKDLNLVALVEQQTQDSHWGAFAQNILERGGPTPRNGNKSDQAHPPIHPTKYTSSLQGDERRLYEFIVRHFLACCSQDAQGQETTVEIDIAQERFVAHGLVILARNYLDVYPYDHWSDKLLPVYEQGFCFQPSTVEMVDGETSPPQLLTEADLIALMEKHGIGQYLE
;
A
#
# COMPACT_ATOMS: atom_id res chain seq x y z
N MET A 1 -15.17 -12.41 -2.68
CA MET A 1 -15.60 -13.03 -1.40
C MET A 1 -15.50 -14.56 -1.34
N ARG A 2 -16.05 -15.34 -2.29
CA ARG A 2 -16.02 -16.82 -2.25
C ARG A 2 -14.64 -17.43 -1.93
N ILE A 3 -13.57 -16.90 -2.53
CA ILE A 3 -12.20 -17.39 -2.31
C ILE A 3 -11.73 -17.08 -0.88
N ALA A 4 -11.98 -15.87 -0.38
CA ALA A 4 -11.63 -15.48 0.97
C ALA A 4 -12.34 -16.37 2.02
N GLU A 5 -13.63 -16.65 1.82
CA GLU A 5 -14.36 -17.58 2.70
C GLU A 5 -13.77 -18.98 2.67
N LYS A 6 -13.38 -19.49 1.50
CA LYS A 6 -12.71 -20.78 1.37
C LYS A 6 -11.38 -20.81 2.13
N LEU A 7 -10.55 -19.77 1.99
CA LEU A 7 -9.28 -19.64 2.71
C LEU A 7 -9.51 -19.58 4.24
N TYR A 8 -10.57 -18.89 4.69
CA TYR A 8 -10.97 -18.83 6.09
C TYR A 8 -11.43 -20.21 6.61
N THR A 9 -12.31 -20.92 5.89
CA THR A 9 -12.75 -22.27 6.29
C THR A 9 -11.59 -23.26 6.35
N GLN A 10 -10.56 -23.07 5.53
CA GLN A 10 -9.32 -23.86 5.56
C GLN A 10 -8.34 -23.43 6.66
N GLY A 11 -8.61 -22.31 7.35
CA GLY A 11 -7.80 -21.80 8.47
C GLY A 11 -6.56 -21.01 8.05
N TYR A 12 -6.49 -20.51 6.81
CA TYR A 12 -5.33 -19.77 6.29
C TYR A 12 -5.41 -18.26 6.56
N ILE A 13 -6.61 -17.70 6.64
CA ILE A 13 -6.85 -16.29 6.95
C ILE A 13 -7.92 -16.14 8.03
N SER A 14 -7.97 -14.98 8.69
CA SER A 14 -9.06 -14.61 9.61
C SER A 14 -10.39 -14.38 8.87
N TYR A 15 -11.49 -14.22 9.64
CA TYR A 15 -12.83 -14.05 9.07
C TYR A 15 -12.88 -12.84 8.11
N PRO A 16 -13.25 -13.04 6.83
CA PRO A 16 -13.02 -12.03 5.78
C PRO A 16 -14.14 -10.99 5.67
N ARG A 17 -15.11 -10.99 6.58
CA ARG A 17 -16.25 -10.06 6.59
C ARG A 17 -16.21 -9.24 7.87
N THR A 18 -15.36 -8.23 7.88
CA THR A 18 -15.15 -7.34 9.02
C THR A 18 -14.92 -5.92 8.51
N GLU A 19 -15.36 -4.93 9.29
CA GLU A 19 -15.01 -3.52 9.05
C GLU A 19 -13.81 -3.08 9.90
N THR A 20 -13.26 -3.98 10.72
CA THR A 20 -12.15 -3.69 11.63
C THR A 20 -10.86 -3.45 10.85
N ASN A 21 -10.23 -2.31 11.13
CA ASN A 21 -8.90 -1.96 10.62
C ASN A 21 -7.93 -1.62 11.77
N ILE A 22 -8.25 -2.04 12.99
CA ILE A 22 -7.41 -1.92 14.19
C ILE A 22 -7.07 -3.32 14.69
N PHE A 23 -5.79 -3.68 14.74
CA PHE A 23 -5.36 -4.92 15.37
C PHE A 23 -5.56 -4.85 16.90
N PRO A 24 -6.22 -5.83 17.51
CA PRO A 24 -6.46 -5.81 18.95
C PRO A 24 -5.18 -6.15 19.71
N LYS A 25 -5.02 -5.62 20.93
CA LYS A 25 -3.77 -5.67 21.70
C LYS A 25 -3.35 -7.09 22.12
N ASP A 26 -4.31 -7.98 22.23
CA ASP A 26 -4.14 -9.38 22.61
C ASP A 26 -3.76 -10.29 21.43
N LEU A 27 -3.90 -9.82 20.18
CA LEU A 27 -3.46 -10.56 19.01
C LEU A 27 -1.93 -10.51 18.90
N ASN A 28 -1.30 -11.68 19.01
CA ASN A 28 0.15 -11.81 18.93
C ASN A 28 0.66 -11.70 17.47
N LEU A 29 0.87 -10.47 17.01
CA LEU A 29 1.37 -10.19 15.66
C LEU A 29 2.78 -10.75 15.41
N VAL A 30 3.62 -10.84 16.44
CA VAL A 30 4.98 -11.40 16.33
C VAL A 30 4.90 -12.85 15.83
N ALA A 31 4.06 -13.67 16.47
CA ALA A 31 3.86 -15.06 16.08
C ALA A 31 3.30 -15.20 14.65
N LEU A 32 2.43 -14.27 14.23
CA LEU A 32 1.88 -14.28 12.87
C LEU A 32 2.92 -13.92 11.80
N VAL A 33 3.81 -12.97 12.09
CA VAL A 33 4.96 -12.64 11.22
C VAL A 33 5.95 -13.80 11.17
N GLU A 34 6.28 -14.41 12.33
CA GLU A 34 7.18 -15.57 12.43
C GLU A 34 6.74 -16.73 11.53
N GLN A 35 5.44 -17.01 11.45
CA GLN A 35 4.91 -18.07 10.60
C GLN A 35 5.21 -17.86 9.11
N GLN A 36 5.39 -16.62 8.66
CA GLN A 36 5.62 -16.27 7.26
C GLN A 36 7.10 -16.31 6.84
N THR A 37 8.03 -16.46 7.79
CA THR A 37 9.49 -16.40 7.54
C THR A 37 10.02 -17.51 6.63
N GLN A 38 9.28 -18.62 6.53
CA GLN A 38 9.64 -19.77 5.72
C GLN A 38 9.34 -19.60 4.21
N ASP A 39 8.62 -18.56 3.79
CA ASP A 39 8.30 -18.37 2.38
C ASP A 39 9.49 -17.86 1.56
N SER A 40 9.65 -18.39 0.35
CA SER A 40 10.74 -18.01 -0.55
C SER A 40 10.62 -16.60 -1.15
N HIS A 41 9.43 -16.00 -1.18
CA HIS A 41 9.20 -14.70 -1.84
C HIS A 41 9.12 -13.53 -0.86
N TRP A 42 8.67 -13.76 0.37
CA TRP A 42 8.51 -12.71 1.40
C TRP A 42 9.10 -13.08 2.76
N GLY A 43 9.58 -14.31 2.95
CA GLY A 43 10.06 -14.79 4.25
C GLY A 43 11.25 -14.00 4.80
N ALA A 44 12.18 -13.60 3.93
CA ALA A 44 13.28 -12.70 4.31
C ALA A 44 12.77 -11.33 4.80
N PHE A 45 11.70 -10.81 4.21
CA PHE A 45 11.08 -9.57 4.66
C PHE A 45 10.38 -9.72 6.01
N ALA A 46 9.66 -10.83 6.21
CA ALA A 46 9.06 -11.16 7.51
C ALA A 46 10.13 -11.28 8.60
N GLN A 47 11.27 -11.91 8.31
CA GLN A 47 12.41 -11.99 9.23
C GLN A 47 12.96 -10.60 9.57
N ASN A 48 13.12 -9.73 8.58
CA ASN A 48 13.58 -8.35 8.80
C ASN A 48 12.66 -7.54 9.73
N ILE A 49 11.33 -7.76 9.71
CA ILE A 49 10.40 -7.12 10.66
C ILE A 49 10.75 -7.51 12.09
N LEU A 50 11.01 -8.81 12.33
CA LEU A 50 11.34 -9.33 13.66
C LEU A 50 12.67 -8.76 14.16
N GLU A 51 13.68 -8.69 13.29
CA GLU A 51 15.01 -8.17 13.61
C GLU A 51 15.02 -6.66 13.89
N ARG A 52 14.08 -5.90 13.32
CA ARG A 52 13.94 -4.45 13.51
C ARG A 52 13.10 -4.06 14.73
N GLY A 53 12.88 -4.98 15.66
CA GLY A 53 12.14 -4.73 16.90
C GLY A 53 10.69 -5.21 16.89
N GLY A 54 10.27 -5.92 15.84
CA GLY A 54 8.95 -6.53 15.72
C GLY A 54 7.94 -5.73 14.88
N PRO A 55 6.71 -6.27 14.74
CA PRO A 55 5.67 -5.67 13.92
C PRO A 55 5.16 -4.34 14.49
N THR A 56 5.09 -3.32 13.64
CA THR A 56 4.54 -2.00 13.96
C THR A 56 3.32 -1.71 13.06
N PRO A 57 2.14 -2.29 13.35
CA PRO A 57 0.99 -2.20 12.46
C PRO A 57 0.46 -0.77 12.32
N ARG A 58 0.19 -0.34 11.08
CA ARG A 58 -0.55 0.88 10.79
C ARG A 58 -2.06 0.66 10.98
N ASN A 59 -2.55 0.95 12.19
CA ASN A 59 -3.98 0.85 12.52
C ASN A 59 -4.81 2.00 11.93
N GLY A 60 -6.08 1.71 11.62
CA GLY A 60 -7.08 2.70 11.24
C GLY A 60 -7.93 3.17 12.43
N ASN A 61 -9.21 3.42 12.18
CA ASN A 61 -10.17 4.02 13.10
C ASN A 61 -11.51 3.24 13.25
N LYS A 62 -11.66 2.08 12.63
CA LYS A 62 -12.86 1.24 12.64
C LYS A 62 -12.62 -0.07 13.38
N SER A 63 -13.61 -0.50 14.16
CA SER A 63 -13.64 -1.80 14.83
C SER A 63 -15.09 -2.25 14.99
N ASP A 64 -15.40 -3.47 14.58
CA ASP A 64 -16.67 -4.15 14.84
C ASP A 64 -16.73 -4.80 16.23
N GLN A 65 -15.63 -4.74 17.00
CA GLN A 65 -15.45 -5.35 18.33
C GLN A 65 -15.59 -6.89 18.38
N ALA A 66 -15.70 -7.55 17.24
CA ALA A 66 -15.90 -9.00 17.14
C ALA A 66 -14.73 -9.69 16.41
N HIS A 67 -14.16 -9.04 15.40
CA HIS A 67 -13.17 -9.61 14.52
C HIS A 67 -11.96 -8.65 14.34
N PRO A 68 -10.72 -9.17 14.32
CA PRO A 68 -9.55 -8.39 13.94
C PRO A 68 -9.53 -8.12 12.43
N PRO A 69 -8.66 -7.23 11.92
CA PRO A 69 -8.46 -7.03 10.48
C PRO A 69 -8.15 -8.34 9.76
N ILE A 70 -8.43 -8.40 8.45
CA ILE A 70 -8.14 -9.60 7.65
C ILE A 70 -6.62 -9.84 7.58
N HIS A 71 -6.15 -10.98 8.08
CA HIS A 71 -4.72 -11.31 8.17
C HIS A 71 -4.48 -12.82 8.00
N PRO A 72 -3.26 -13.26 7.63
CA PRO A 72 -2.94 -14.67 7.55
C PRO A 72 -2.82 -15.29 8.95
N THR A 73 -3.50 -16.42 9.18
CA THR A 73 -3.51 -17.13 10.47
C THR A 73 -2.63 -18.37 10.48
N LYS A 74 -2.26 -18.87 9.30
CA LYS A 74 -1.40 -20.04 9.09
C LYS A 74 -0.66 -19.93 7.77
N TYR A 75 0.61 -20.32 7.76
CA TYR A 75 1.39 -20.44 6.53
C TYR A 75 0.94 -21.63 5.67
N THR A 76 0.90 -21.43 4.35
CA THR A 76 0.75 -22.52 3.38
C THR A 76 1.42 -22.18 2.05
N SER A 77 2.07 -23.18 1.44
CA SER A 77 2.65 -23.12 0.09
C SER A 77 1.88 -23.97 -0.92
N SER A 78 0.80 -24.65 -0.50
CA SER A 78 0.09 -25.64 -1.34
C SER A 78 -1.03 -25.03 -2.21
N LEU A 79 -1.33 -23.75 -2.04
CA LEU A 79 -2.40 -23.07 -2.79
C LEU A 79 -2.03 -22.87 -4.26
N GLN A 80 -3.04 -22.82 -5.13
CA GLN A 80 -2.88 -22.63 -6.58
C GLN A 80 -3.90 -21.63 -7.12
N GLY A 81 -3.67 -21.11 -8.33
CA GLY A 81 -4.60 -20.21 -9.01
C GLY A 81 -4.96 -18.97 -8.19
N ASP A 82 -6.23 -18.57 -8.25
CA ASP A 82 -6.71 -17.35 -7.56
C ASP A 82 -6.72 -17.48 -6.03
N GLU A 83 -6.78 -18.70 -5.48
CA GLU A 83 -6.62 -18.93 -4.03
C GLU A 83 -5.22 -18.52 -3.58
N ARG A 84 -4.18 -18.91 -4.33
CA ARG A 84 -2.81 -18.48 -4.07
C ARG A 84 -2.66 -16.96 -4.22
N ARG A 85 -3.22 -16.38 -5.28
CA ARG A 85 -3.09 -14.95 -5.56
C ARG A 85 -3.71 -14.09 -4.45
N LEU A 86 -4.91 -14.45 -3.99
CA LEU A 86 -5.58 -13.71 -2.92
C LEU A 86 -4.89 -13.92 -1.56
N TYR A 87 -4.44 -15.14 -1.26
CA TYR A 87 -3.68 -15.40 -0.05
C TYR A 87 -2.36 -14.61 -0.03
N GLU A 88 -1.60 -14.64 -1.13
CA GLU A 88 -0.36 -13.87 -1.28
C GLU A 88 -0.61 -12.37 -1.10
N PHE A 89 -1.69 -11.83 -1.70
CA PHE A 89 -2.08 -10.45 -1.49
C PHE A 89 -2.32 -10.12 -0.01
N ILE A 90 -3.08 -10.95 0.71
CA ILE A 90 -3.38 -10.76 2.13
C ILE A 90 -2.09 -10.84 2.97
N VAL A 91 -1.20 -11.80 2.69
CA VAL A 91 0.07 -11.94 3.41
C VAL A 91 0.98 -10.73 3.18
N ARG A 92 1.15 -10.31 1.92
CA ARG A 92 1.98 -9.15 1.58
C ARG A 92 1.41 -7.87 2.19
N HIS A 93 0.09 -7.70 2.16
CA HIS A 93 -0.58 -6.55 2.79
C HIS A 93 -0.35 -6.54 4.30
N PHE A 94 -0.49 -7.68 4.97
CA PHE A 94 -0.25 -7.83 6.40
C PHE A 94 1.20 -7.48 6.78
N LEU A 95 2.19 -8.03 6.07
CA LEU A 95 3.61 -7.75 6.31
C LEU A 95 3.96 -6.30 6.03
N ALA A 96 3.41 -5.72 4.96
CA ALA A 96 3.58 -4.30 4.65
C ALA A 96 2.99 -3.39 5.74
N CYS A 97 1.79 -3.72 6.22
CA CYS A 97 1.13 -2.99 7.31
C CYS A 97 1.92 -3.05 8.61
N CYS A 98 2.59 -4.17 8.88
CA CYS A 98 3.47 -4.35 10.04
C CYS A 98 4.88 -3.75 9.88
N SER A 99 5.19 -3.19 8.70
CA SER A 99 6.48 -2.60 8.36
C SER A 99 6.47 -1.07 8.49
N GLN A 100 7.65 -0.47 8.34
CA GLN A 100 7.87 0.96 8.26
C GLN A 100 7.40 1.53 6.91
N ASP A 101 6.98 2.81 6.91
CA ASP A 101 6.69 3.58 5.71
C ASP A 101 7.95 3.76 4.84
N ALA A 102 7.77 3.84 3.52
CA ALA A 102 8.86 4.22 2.62
C ALA A 102 9.32 5.66 2.91
N GLN A 103 10.63 5.90 2.86
CA GLN A 103 11.23 7.20 3.11
C GLN A 103 11.90 7.72 1.84
N GLY A 104 11.66 8.98 1.52
CA GLY A 104 12.24 9.63 0.35
C GLY A 104 12.52 11.11 0.60
N GLN A 105 13.30 11.69 -0.29
CA GLN A 105 13.66 13.10 -0.31
C GLN A 105 13.06 13.75 -1.55
N GLU A 106 12.15 14.68 -1.34
CA GLU A 106 11.59 15.53 -2.39
C GLU A 106 12.50 16.75 -2.62
N THR A 107 12.69 17.13 -3.87
CA THR A 107 13.44 18.32 -4.29
C THR A 107 12.55 19.17 -5.19
N THR A 108 12.42 20.46 -4.87
CA THR A 108 11.64 21.41 -5.66
C THR A 108 12.55 22.50 -6.18
N VAL A 109 12.52 22.73 -7.50
CA VAL A 109 13.28 23.78 -8.18
C VAL A 109 12.28 24.75 -8.80
N GLU A 110 12.26 25.99 -8.32
CA GLU A 110 11.47 27.09 -8.88
C GLU A 110 12.37 27.96 -9.77
N ILE A 111 11.91 28.26 -10.98
CA ILE A 111 12.59 29.15 -11.94
C ILE A 111 11.69 30.31 -12.34
N ASP A 112 12.30 31.45 -12.65
CA ASP A 112 11.63 32.63 -13.18
C ASP A 112 12.04 32.84 -14.64
N ILE A 113 11.05 33.00 -15.52
CA ILE A 113 11.24 33.40 -16.90
C ILE A 113 10.36 34.63 -17.14
N ALA A 114 10.99 35.81 -17.14
CA ALA A 114 10.31 37.08 -17.37
C ALA A 114 9.13 37.32 -16.40
N GLN A 115 9.32 37.08 -15.10
CA GLN A 115 8.32 37.22 -14.03
C GLN A 115 7.28 36.10 -13.98
N GLU A 116 7.35 35.11 -14.88
CA GLU A 116 6.53 33.89 -14.84
C GLU A 116 7.28 32.75 -14.15
N ARG A 117 6.60 32.05 -13.23
CA ARG A 117 7.21 31.00 -12.40
C ARG A 117 6.89 29.61 -12.92
N PHE A 118 7.91 28.78 -13.01
CA PHE A 118 7.80 27.37 -13.35
C PHE A 118 8.46 26.52 -12.27
N VAL A 119 7.91 25.33 -12.02
CA VAL A 119 8.38 24.45 -10.95
C VAL A 119 8.70 23.07 -11.51
N ALA A 120 9.86 22.55 -11.14
CA ALA A 120 10.25 21.16 -11.34
C ALA A 120 10.32 20.45 -9.99
N HIS A 121 9.77 19.24 -9.95
CA HIS A 121 9.82 18.35 -8.78
C HIS A 121 10.68 17.13 -9.07
N GLY A 122 11.50 16.77 -8.11
CA GLY A 122 12.32 15.56 -8.06
C GLY A 122 12.10 14.76 -6.79
N LEU A 123 12.40 13.48 -6.84
CA LEU A 123 12.21 12.53 -5.75
C LEU A 123 13.33 11.49 -5.75
N VAL A 124 13.90 11.22 -4.58
CA VAL A 124 14.85 10.13 -4.34
C VAL A 124 14.33 9.25 -3.21
N ILE A 125 14.18 7.95 -3.43
CA ILE A 125 13.78 7.00 -2.39
C ILE A 125 15.02 6.61 -1.57
N LEU A 126 15.02 6.97 -0.29
CA LEU A 126 16.11 6.69 0.65
C LEU A 126 15.98 5.31 1.28
N ALA A 127 14.75 4.89 1.58
CA ALA A 127 14.44 3.57 2.12
C ALA A 127 13.10 3.09 1.57
N ARG A 128 13.09 1.94 0.87
CA ARG A 128 11.89 1.38 0.26
C ARG A 128 10.92 0.79 1.28
N ASN A 129 11.46 0.19 2.34
CA ASN A 129 10.71 -0.41 3.45
C ASN A 129 9.54 -1.27 2.94
N TYR A 130 8.28 -0.97 3.28
CA TYR A 130 7.13 -1.80 2.90
C TYR A 130 7.01 -2.08 1.38
N LEU A 131 7.55 -1.20 0.53
CA LEU A 131 7.54 -1.37 -0.93
C LEU A 131 8.33 -2.60 -1.40
N ASP A 132 9.20 -3.16 -0.56
CA ASP A 132 9.96 -4.37 -0.91
C ASP A 132 9.12 -5.65 -0.79
N VAL A 133 8.00 -5.62 -0.04
CA VAL A 133 7.07 -6.77 0.08
C VAL A 133 5.75 -6.54 -0.66
N TYR A 134 5.36 -5.29 -0.91
CA TYR A 134 4.05 -4.91 -1.45
C TYR A 134 4.15 -4.34 -2.87
N PRO A 135 4.25 -5.20 -3.92
CA PRO A 135 4.49 -4.76 -5.30
C PRO A 135 3.27 -4.10 -5.97
N TYR A 136 2.14 -4.02 -5.26
CA TYR A 136 0.90 -3.42 -5.77
C TYR A 136 0.91 -1.89 -5.67
N ASP A 137 1.80 -1.34 -4.83
CA ASP A 137 2.07 0.10 -4.77
C ASP A 137 3.32 0.42 -5.59
N HIS A 138 3.27 1.55 -6.31
CA HIS A 138 4.39 2.02 -7.11
C HIS A 138 4.88 3.38 -6.62
N TRP A 139 6.16 3.43 -6.26
CA TRP A 139 6.90 4.66 -5.97
C TRP A 139 8.27 4.56 -6.63
N SER A 140 8.62 5.55 -7.45
CA SER A 140 9.83 5.54 -8.27
C SER A 140 10.58 6.87 -8.19
N ASP A 141 11.90 6.78 -8.34
CA ASP A 141 12.78 7.95 -8.34
C ASP A 141 12.50 8.84 -9.55
N LYS A 142 12.53 10.15 -9.31
CA LYS A 142 12.52 11.18 -10.34
C LYS A 142 13.71 12.10 -10.06
N LEU A 143 14.87 11.72 -10.57
CA LEU A 143 16.10 12.48 -10.31
C LEU A 143 16.07 13.81 -11.07
N LEU A 144 16.34 14.89 -10.34
CA LEU A 144 16.66 16.19 -10.95
C LEU A 144 18.18 16.36 -11.01
N PRO A 145 18.71 16.98 -12.08
CA PRO A 145 20.06 17.51 -12.06
C PRO A 145 20.27 18.49 -10.91
N VAL A 146 21.52 18.73 -10.55
CA VAL A 146 21.87 19.75 -9.55
C VAL A 146 21.65 21.14 -10.16
N TYR A 147 20.88 21.97 -9.45
CA TYR A 147 20.70 23.39 -9.74
C TYR A 147 21.16 24.21 -8.54
N GLU A 148 21.95 25.25 -8.80
CA GLU A 148 22.37 26.20 -7.76
C GLU A 148 21.42 27.40 -7.72
N GLN A 149 21.13 27.89 -6.52
CA GLN A 149 20.28 29.06 -6.36
C GLN A 149 20.93 30.30 -7.01
N GLY A 150 20.17 31.00 -7.86
CA GLY A 150 20.67 32.16 -8.62
C GLY A 150 21.38 31.80 -9.93
N PHE A 151 21.50 30.51 -10.27
CA PHE A 151 22.02 30.09 -11.56
C PHE A 151 21.08 30.49 -12.71
N CYS A 152 21.66 31.03 -13.79
CA CYS A 152 20.93 31.37 -15.01
C CYS A 152 21.25 30.35 -16.10
N PHE A 153 20.22 29.92 -16.83
CA PHE A 153 20.37 29.02 -17.97
C PHE A 153 19.33 29.33 -19.05
N GLN A 154 19.56 28.79 -20.24
CA GLN A 154 18.62 28.87 -21.35
C GLN A 154 17.74 27.60 -21.37
N PRO A 155 16.40 27.72 -21.30
CA PRO A 155 15.51 26.57 -21.50
C PRO A 155 15.71 25.95 -22.89
N SER A 156 15.55 24.62 -22.99
CA SER A 156 15.63 23.91 -24.28
C SER A 156 14.51 24.30 -25.24
N THR A 157 13.30 24.40 -24.70
CA THR A 157 12.07 24.77 -25.41
C THR A 157 11.19 25.59 -24.48
N VAL A 158 10.39 26.48 -25.07
CA VAL A 158 9.32 27.22 -24.39
C VAL A 158 8.10 27.09 -25.30
N GLU A 159 7.08 26.38 -24.83
CA GLU A 159 5.94 25.95 -25.64
C GLU A 159 4.64 26.50 -25.09
N MET A 160 3.71 26.83 -25.98
CA MET A 160 2.32 27.13 -25.66
C MET A 160 1.48 25.95 -26.13
N VAL A 161 1.17 25.06 -25.19
CA VAL A 161 0.45 23.81 -25.46
C VAL A 161 -1.04 23.97 -25.15
N ASP A 162 -1.89 23.38 -25.98
CA ASP A 162 -3.34 23.31 -25.73
C ASP A 162 -3.69 22.06 -24.91
N GLY A 163 -4.75 22.16 -24.11
CA GLY A 163 -5.29 21.05 -23.34
C GLY A 163 -6.82 21.12 -23.24
N GLU A 164 -7.46 19.99 -23.00
CA GLU A 164 -8.91 19.90 -22.84
C GLU A 164 -9.25 19.12 -21.57
N THR A 165 -10.34 19.50 -20.91
CA THR A 165 -10.86 18.75 -19.76
C THR A 165 -11.45 17.43 -20.19
N SER A 166 -11.10 16.34 -19.51
CA SER A 166 -11.68 15.03 -19.76
C SER A 166 -12.95 14.79 -18.93
N PRO A 167 -13.99 14.14 -19.47
CA PRO A 167 -15.15 13.74 -18.69
C PRO A 167 -14.79 12.63 -17.68
N PRO A 168 -15.62 12.41 -16.65
CA PRO A 168 -15.45 11.28 -15.74
C PRO A 168 -15.51 9.94 -16.48
N GLN A 169 -14.73 8.97 -16.01
CA GLN A 169 -14.82 7.59 -16.51
C GLN A 169 -16.10 6.91 -16.01
N LEU A 170 -16.55 5.88 -16.72
CA LEU A 170 -17.59 4.99 -16.22
C LEU A 170 -17.09 4.25 -14.96
N LEU A 171 -18.02 3.90 -14.08
CA LEU A 171 -17.70 3.24 -12.82
C LEU A 171 -17.15 1.83 -13.05
N THR A 172 -16.01 1.53 -12.43
CA THR A 172 -15.57 0.16 -12.19
C THR A 172 -16.34 -0.48 -11.03
N GLU A 173 -16.18 -1.79 -10.82
CA GLU A 173 -16.74 -2.47 -9.65
C GLU A 173 -16.22 -1.86 -8.34
N ALA A 174 -14.92 -1.53 -8.26
CA ALA A 174 -14.32 -0.90 -7.08
C ALA A 174 -14.88 0.51 -6.84
N ASP A 175 -15.07 1.30 -7.89
CA ASP A 175 -15.65 2.64 -7.78
C ASP A 175 -17.10 2.58 -7.26
N LEU A 176 -17.87 1.61 -7.75
CA LEU A 176 -19.25 1.41 -7.31
C LEU A 176 -19.30 0.99 -5.83
N ILE A 177 -18.43 0.07 -5.39
CA ILE A 177 -18.33 -0.33 -3.98
C ILE A 177 -17.97 0.87 -3.10
N ALA A 178 -17.01 1.70 -3.52
CA ALA A 178 -16.62 2.90 -2.78
C ALA A 178 -17.77 3.91 -2.67
N LEU A 179 -18.57 4.08 -3.72
CA LEU A 179 -19.79 4.89 -3.69
C LEU A 179 -20.85 4.29 -2.77
N MET A 180 -21.04 2.98 -2.81
CA MET A 180 -21.98 2.28 -1.93
C MET A 180 -21.61 2.46 -0.45
N GLU A 181 -20.34 2.28 -0.09
CA GLU A 181 -19.84 2.54 1.28
C GLU A 181 -20.03 3.99 1.69
N LYS A 182 -19.67 4.95 0.81
CA LYS A 182 -19.83 6.39 1.06
C LYS A 182 -21.29 6.77 1.36
N HIS A 183 -22.24 6.09 0.75
CA HIS A 183 -23.67 6.32 0.93
C HIS A 183 -24.32 5.38 1.95
N GLY A 184 -23.56 4.49 2.60
CA GLY A 184 -24.07 3.57 3.61
C GLY A 184 -25.05 2.54 3.06
N ILE A 185 -24.93 2.15 1.78
CA ILE A 185 -25.80 1.16 1.14
C ILE A 185 -25.04 -0.14 0.89
N GLY A 186 -25.70 -1.29 1.06
CA GLY A 186 -25.09 -2.61 0.82
C GLY A 186 -24.27 -3.16 1.99
N GLN A 187 -24.28 -2.52 3.16
CA GLN A 187 -23.83 -3.14 4.41
C GLN A 187 -24.81 -4.26 4.80
N TYR A 188 -24.29 -5.40 5.26
CA TYR A 188 -25.12 -6.42 5.88
C TYR A 188 -25.69 -5.83 7.18
N LEU A 189 -27.00 -5.59 7.21
CA LEU A 189 -27.72 -5.40 8.45
C LEU A 189 -27.69 -6.74 9.19
N GLU A 190 -27.01 -6.79 10.34
CA GLU A 190 -27.28 -7.83 11.35
C GLU A 190 -28.63 -7.55 12.05
#